data_AF-F4GGG4-F1
#
_entry.id   AF-F4GGG4-F1
#
_cell.length_a   1.000
_cell.length_b   1.000
_cell.length_c   1.000
_cell.angle_alpha   90.00
_cell.angle_beta   90.00
_cell.angle_gamma   90.00
#
_symmetry.space_group_name_H-M   'P 1'
#
loop_
_entity.id
_entity.type
_entity.pdbx_description
1 polymer ?
#
loop_
_entity_poly.entity_id
_entity_poly.type
_entity_poly.pdbx_seq_one_letter_code
_entity_poly.pdbx_strand_id
1 'polypeptide(L)'
;MVRKRTALEIDAEIAKLQREREETRVAEKAGVVARMKEAIAYYGITAADLGLGGASRKASGSAKKPSPEAGRVKFKDDAGHTWSGFGPKPRWFAEALASGKTEADLRVA
;
A
#
# COMPACT_ATOMS: atom_id res chain seq x y z
N MET A 1 14.38 37.23 -48.31
CA MET A 1 15.11 36.23 -47.49
C MET A 1 14.33 36.06 -46.18
N VAL A 2 13.90 34.87 -45.81
CA VAL A 2 13.17 34.64 -44.55
C VAL A 2 14.18 34.63 -43.40
N ARG A 3 13.98 35.44 -42.37
CA ARG A 3 14.82 35.42 -41.16
C ARG A 3 14.67 34.05 -40.49
N LYS A 4 15.79 33.36 -40.26
CA LYS A 4 15.81 32.14 -39.45
C LYS A 4 15.79 32.51 -37.97
N ARG A 5 14.93 31.83 -37.19
CA ARG A 5 14.91 31.93 -35.74
C ARG A 5 16.19 31.32 -35.16
N THR A 6 16.71 31.94 -34.10
CA THR A 6 17.81 31.41 -33.30
C THR A 6 17.32 30.27 -32.40
N ALA A 7 18.26 29.43 -31.91
CA ALA A 7 17.92 28.38 -30.96
C ALA A 7 17.24 28.94 -29.69
N LEU A 8 17.74 30.06 -29.16
CA LEU A 8 17.16 30.72 -27.98
C LEU A 8 15.72 31.21 -28.22
N GLU A 9 15.44 31.79 -29.39
CA GLU A 9 14.08 32.21 -29.77
C GLU A 9 13.14 30.99 -29.90
N ILE A 10 13.65 29.86 -30.38
CA ILE A 10 12.88 28.60 -30.48
C ILE A 10 12.59 28.04 -29.09
N ASP A 11 13.59 28.01 -28.20
CA ASP A 11 13.44 27.47 -26.85
C ASP A 11 12.46 28.29 -26.00
N ALA A 12 12.50 29.62 -26.13
CA ALA A 12 11.54 30.50 -25.46
C ALA A 12 10.10 30.27 -25.95
N GLU A 13 9.92 30.07 -27.25
CA GLU A 13 8.60 29.77 -27.83
C GLU A 13 8.09 28.38 -27.39
N ILE A 14 8.97 27.38 -27.33
CA ILE A 14 8.62 26.05 -26.80
C ILE A 14 8.14 26.16 -25.35
N ALA A 15 8.86 26.88 -24.50
CA ALA A 15 8.48 27.06 -23.10
C ALA A 15 7.11 27.74 -22.96
N LYS A 16 6.83 28.75 -23.79
CA LYS A 16 5.54 29.42 -23.85
C LYS A 16 4.42 28.46 -24.28
N LEU A 17 4.61 27.75 -25.39
CA LEU A 17 3.63 26.80 -25.93
C LEU A 17 3.37 25.63 -24.96
N GLN A 18 4.37 25.21 -24.20
CA GLN A 18 4.18 24.18 -23.16
C GLN A 18 3.29 24.65 -22.03
N ARG A 19 3.42 25.91 -21.59
CA ARG A 19 2.54 26.51 -20.57
C ARG A 19 1.11 26.63 -21.09
N GLU A 20 0.93 27.17 -22.28
CA GLU A 20 -0.38 27.32 -22.93
C GLU A 20 -1.06 25.96 -23.13
N ARG A 21 -0.30 24.93 -23.52
CA ARG A 21 -0.79 23.55 -23.60
C ARG A 21 -1.30 23.05 -22.26
N GLU A 22 -0.56 23.29 -21.18
CA GLU A 22 -0.96 22.80 -19.86
C GLU A 22 -2.24 23.51 -19.38
N GLU A 23 -2.30 24.82 -19.52
CA GLU A 23 -3.47 25.63 -19.17
C GLU A 23 -4.71 25.17 -19.95
N THR A 24 -4.57 24.99 -21.26
CA THR A 24 -5.64 24.47 -22.14
C THR A 24 -6.06 23.07 -21.69
N ARG A 25 -5.11 22.17 -21.44
CA ARG A 25 -5.39 20.80 -21.01
C ARG A 25 -6.14 20.76 -19.68
N VAL A 26 -5.82 21.63 -18.73
CA VAL A 26 -6.54 21.73 -17.45
C VAL A 26 -7.97 22.21 -17.67
N ALA A 27 -8.17 23.24 -18.50
CA ALA A 27 -9.50 23.76 -18.83
C ALA A 27 -10.37 22.71 -19.55
N GLU A 28 -9.81 22.03 -20.56
CA GLU A 28 -10.49 20.94 -21.29
C GLU A 28 -10.89 19.80 -20.35
N LYS A 29 -9.96 19.36 -19.49
CA LYS A 29 -10.24 18.32 -18.48
C LYS A 29 -11.36 18.74 -17.55
N ALA A 30 -11.36 19.98 -17.05
CA ALA A 30 -12.41 20.48 -16.17
C ALA A 30 -13.79 20.45 -16.85
N GLY A 31 -13.87 20.87 -18.12
CA GLY A 31 -15.10 20.81 -18.91
C GLY A 31 -15.60 19.39 -19.16
N VAL A 32 -14.70 18.45 -19.44
CA VAL A 32 -15.06 17.01 -19.58
C VAL A 32 -15.58 16.46 -18.26
N VAL A 33 -14.89 16.73 -17.14
CA VAL A 33 -15.31 16.28 -15.81
C VAL A 33 -16.69 16.84 -15.45
N ALA A 34 -16.99 18.10 -15.76
CA ALA A 34 -18.30 18.69 -15.52
C ALA A 34 -19.40 17.94 -16.27
N ARG A 35 -19.23 17.70 -17.58
CA ARG A 35 -20.19 16.93 -18.39
C ARG A 35 -20.36 15.49 -17.90
N MET A 36 -19.26 14.85 -17.48
CA MET A 36 -19.34 13.50 -16.89
C MET A 36 -20.11 13.49 -15.57
N LYS A 37 -19.94 14.51 -14.72
CA LYS A 37 -20.69 14.62 -13.45
C LYS A 37 -22.19 14.77 -13.70
N GLU A 38 -22.60 15.57 -14.69
CA GLU A 38 -24.00 15.70 -15.08
C GLU A 38 -24.57 14.36 -15.57
N ALA A 39 -23.84 13.65 -16.44
CA ALA A 39 -24.25 12.33 -16.91
C ALA A 39 -24.34 11.30 -15.76
N ILE A 40 -23.39 11.33 -14.82
CA ILE A 40 -23.42 10.49 -13.61
C ILE A 40 -24.67 10.77 -12.78
N ALA A 41 -24.98 12.04 -12.53
CA ALA A 41 -26.14 12.43 -11.73
C ALA A 41 -27.48 12.09 -12.41
N TYR A 42 -27.59 12.32 -13.72
CA TYR A 42 -28.83 12.14 -14.47
C TYR A 42 -29.16 10.66 -14.70
N TYR A 43 -28.16 9.87 -15.11
CA TYR A 43 -28.36 8.46 -15.46
C TYR A 43 -28.05 7.48 -14.33
N GLY A 44 -27.59 7.98 -13.17
CA GLY A 44 -27.16 7.12 -12.06
C GLY A 44 -25.93 6.27 -12.38
N ILE A 45 -25.07 6.72 -13.29
CA ILE A 45 -23.86 5.99 -13.71
C ILE A 45 -22.94 5.84 -12.50
N THR A 46 -22.59 4.61 -12.17
CA THR A 46 -21.67 4.29 -11.10
C THR A 46 -20.24 4.12 -11.62
N ALA A 47 -19.27 4.07 -10.72
CA ALA A 47 -17.90 3.73 -11.09
C ALA A 47 -17.81 2.33 -11.75
N ALA A 48 -18.70 1.40 -11.39
CA ALA A 48 -18.74 0.07 -11.98
C ALA A 48 -19.18 0.11 -13.45
N ASP A 49 -20.17 0.94 -13.79
CA ASP A 49 -20.66 1.11 -15.16
C ASP A 49 -19.59 1.72 -16.09
N LEU A 50 -18.68 2.52 -15.52
CA LEU A 50 -17.52 3.08 -16.22
C LEU A 50 -16.30 2.13 -16.26
N GLY A 51 -16.40 0.94 -15.66
CA GLY A 51 -15.25 0.03 -15.48
C GLY A 51 -14.14 0.59 -14.58
N LEU A 52 -14.41 1.69 -13.86
CA LEU A 52 -13.50 2.36 -12.92
C LEU A 52 -13.61 1.80 -11.49
N GLY A 53 -14.70 1.07 -11.23
CA GLY A 53 -14.86 0.20 -10.08
C GLY A 53 -13.91 -0.97 -10.24
N GLY A 54 -12.62 -0.73 -10.04
CA GLY A 54 -11.66 -1.81 -9.92
C GLY A 54 -12.23 -2.81 -8.93
N ALA A 55 -12.35 -4.07 -9.34
CA ALA A 55 -11.99 -5.14 -8.43
C ALA A 55 -10.75 -4.62 -7.74
N SER A 56 -10.84 -4.36 -6.43
CA SER A 56 -9.67 -4.03 -5.65
C SER A 56 -8.74 -5.18 -5.98
N ARG A 57 -7.77 -4.95 -6.87
CA ARG A 57 -6.59 -5.79 -6.98
C ARG A 57 -6.04 -5.59 -5.62
N LYS A 58 -6.47 -6.48 -4.73
CA LYS A 58 -6.06 -6.64 -3.37
C LYS A 58 -4.60 -6.34 -3.43
N ALA A 59 -4.24 -5.13 -3.02
CA ALA A 59 -2.86 -4.77 -2.91
C ALA A 59 -2.34 -5.87 -2.01
N SER A 60 -1.52 -6.75 -2.57
CA SER A 60 -0.67 -7.63 -1.79
C SER A 60 0.37 -6.79 -1.01
N GLY A 61 0.26 -5.46 -1.02
CA GLY A 61 0.71 -4.59 0.04
C GLY A 61 -0.08 -4.84 1.32
N SER A 62 0.37 -5.83 2.09
CA SER A 62 0.42 -5.80 3.54
C SER A 62 -0.69 -5.01 4.22
N ALA A 63 -1.92 -5.54 4.17
CA ALA A 63 -2.67 -5.55 5.40
C ALA A 63 -1.75 -6.22 6.42
N LYS A 64 -1.21 -5.42 7.37
CA LYS A 64 -0.78 -5.94 8.66
C LYS A 64 -2.01 -6.62 9.27
N LYS A 65 -2.31 -7.84 8.81
CA LYS A 65 -2.85 -8.85 9.69
C LYS A 65 -1.85 -8.91 10.85
N PRO A 66 -2.28 -8.87 12.12
CA PRO A 66 -1.40 -9.39 13.15
C PRO A 66 -0.93 -10.75 12.64
N SER A 67 0.38 -10.93 12.49
CA SER A 67 0.97 -12.19 12.07
C SER A 67 0.25 -13.30 12.83
N PRO A 68 -0.16 -14.41 12.19
CA PRO A 68 -0.50 -15.58 12.98
C PRO A 68 0.68 -15.81 13.92
N GLU A 69 0.35 -16.04 15.17
CA GLU A 69 1.20 -16.16 16.35
C GLU A 69 2.18 -17.35 16.27
N ALA A 70 2.67 -17.68 15.07
CA ALA A 70 3.63 -18.73 14.78
C ALA A 70 5.08 -18.22 14.89
N GLY A 71 5.30 -16.92 15.04
CA GLY A 71 6.64 -16.30 15.12
C GLY A 71 7.00 -15.66 16.45
N ARG A 72 6.09 -15.62 17.44
CA ARG A 72 6.39 -15.05 18.76
C ARG A 72 6.84 -16.17 19.68
N VAL A 73 8.08 -16.12 20.16
CA VAL A 73 8.55 -16.99 21.24
C VAL A 73 7.63 -16.77 22.44
N LYS A 74 6.86 -17.79 22.82
CA LYS A 74 5.98 -17.74 24.00
C LYS A 74 6.70 -18.17 25.25
N PHE A 75 7.65 -19.09 25.14
CA PHE A 75 8.37 -19.65 26.26
C PHE A 75 9.87 -19.63 26.04
N LYS A 76 10.65 -19.31 27.08
CA LYS A 76 12.11 -19.29 27.09
C LYS A 76 12.65 -19.81 28.43
N ASP A 77 13.80 -20.46 28.43
CA ASP A 77 14.55 -20.77 29.64
C ASP A 77 15.83 -19.92 29.80
N ASP A 78 16.48 -20.04 30.95
CA ASP A 78 17.73 -19.33 31.27
C ASP A 78 18.91 -19.80 30.41
N ALA A 79 18.81 -21.00 29.82
CA ALA A 79 19.80 -21.57 28.90
C ALA A 79 19.65 -21.06 27.45
N GLY A 80 18.64 -20.23 27.18
CA GLY A 80 18.41 -19.61 25.88
C GLY A 80 17.56 -20.43 24.91
N HIS A 81 17.00 -21.55 25.34
CA HIS A 81 16.02 -22.31 24.55
C HIS A 81 14.71 -21.54 24.46
N THR A 82 14.05 -21.62 23.31
CA THR A 82 12.80 -20.92 23.06
C THR A 82 11.77 -21.81 22.38
N TRP A 83 10.50 -21.61 22.69
CA TRP A 83 9.39 -22.33 22.10
C TRP A 83 8.21 -21.40 21.87
N SER A 84 7.62 -21.46 20.67
CA SER A 84 6.46 -20.64 20.29
C SER A 84 5.15 -21.11 20.92
N GLY A 85 5.15 -22.22 21.67
CA GLY A 85 3.94 -22.86 22.18
C GLY A 85 3.14 -23.59 21.08
N PHE A 86 3.68 -23.69 19.87
CA PHE A 86 3.09 -24.40 18.75
C PHE A 86 3.92 -25.63 18.40
N GLY A 87 3.26 -26.77 18.10
CA GLY A 87 3.93 -28.05 17.83
C GLY A 87 4.23 -28.86 19.10
N PRO A 88 5.02 -29.95 19.00
CA PRO A 88 5.32 -30.82 20.13
C PRO A 88 6.14 -30.10 21.21
N LYS A 89 5.81 -30.36 22.48
CA LYS A 89 6.49 -29.78 23.65
C LYS A 89 7.97 -30.19 23.67
N PRO A 90 8.92 -29.23 23.67
CA PRO A 90 10.34 -29.54 23.76
C PRO A 90 10.71 -30.17 25.10
N ARG A 91 11.76 -30.99 25.09
CA ARG A 91 12.27 -31.67 26.29
C ARG A 91 12.66 -30.71 27.42
N TRP A 92 13.35 -29.61 27.09
CA TRP A 92 13.75 -28.59 28.06
C TRP A 92 12.55 -27.97 28.80
N PHE A 93 11.42 -27.80 28.12
CA PHE A 93 10.21 -27.23 28.71
C PHE A 93 9.56 -28.23 29.67
N ALA A 94 9.54 -29.52 29.32
CA ALA A 94 9.07 -30.57 30.22
C ALA A 94 9.98 -30.74 31.45
N GLU A 95 11.30 -30.66 31.28
CA GLU A 95 12.28 -30.72 32.37
C GLU A 95 12.22 -29.48 33.27
N ALA A 96 11.97 -28.30 32.71
CA ALA A 96 11.74 -27.08 33.47
C ALA A 96 10.47 -27.17 34.34
N LEU A 97 9.37 -27.72 33.79
CA LEU A 97 8.17 -27.99 34.58
C LEU A 97 8.40 -29.05 35.68
N ALA A 98 9.17 -30.10 35.37
CA ALA A 98 9.51 -31.15 36.34
C ALA A 98 10.47 -30.69 37.44
N SER A 99 11.32 -29.70 37.17
CA SER A 99 12.22 -29.07 38.15
C SER A 99 11.54 -28.02 39.02
N GLY A 100 10.22 -27.85 38.90
CA GLY A 100 9.41 -26.98 39.74
C GLY A 100 9.20 -25.56 39.21
N LYS A 101 9.69 -25.24 38.00
CA LYS A 101 9.34 -23.98 37.34
C LYS A 101 7.92 -24.05 36.82
N THR A 102 7.18 -22.95 36.90
CA THR A 102 5.83 -22.90 36.35
C THR A 102 5.87 -22.47 34.88
N GLU A 103 4.82 -22.80 34.14
CA GLU A 103 4.64 -22.34 32.77
C GLU A 103 4.68 -20.80 32.65
N ALA A 104 4.27 -20.09 33.71
CA ALA A 104 4.32 -18.64 33.79
C ALA A 104 5.77 -18.12 33.88
N ASP A 105 6.64 -18.80 34.64
CA ASP A 105 8.05 -18.40 34.78
C ASP A 105 8.83 -18.54 33.47
N LEU A 106 8.43 -19.51 32.64
CA LEU A 106 9.03 -19.72 31.33
C LEU A 106 8.42 -18.82 30.27
N ARG A 107 7.33 -18.09 30.54
CA ARG A 107 6.60 -17.33 29.52
C ARG A 107 7.29 -15.99 29.24
N VAL A 108 7.54 -15.71 27.97
CA VAL A 108 8.02 -14.41 27.50
C VAL A 108 6.80 -13.53 27.20
N ALA A 109 6.77 -12.32 27.77
CA ALA A 109 5.70 -11.34 27.60
C ALA A 109 5.63 -10.79 26.16
#